data_AF-A0A3R7YAQ8-F1
#
_entry.id   AF-A0A3R7YAQ8-F1
#
_cell.length_a   1.000
_cell.length_b   1.000
_cell.length_c   1.000
_cell.angle_alpha   90.00
_cell.angle_beta   90.00
_cell.angle_gamma   90.00
#
_symmetry.space_group_name_H-M   'P 1'
#
loop_
_entity.id
_entity.type
_entity.pdbx_description
1 polymer ?
#
loop_
_entity_poly.entity_id
_entity_poly.type
_entity_poly.pdbx_seq_one_letter_code
_entity_poly.pdbx_strand_id
1 'polypeptide(L)'
;MATVDLATPLLGDFSNQLELAFGPTFGWFFGHLIILGMIAIIIQTMRKTTLLTKNFDISSAKITNFIGYSIATIIQYQIFITFSFPVSGAIITAITSTLLWKWTFDVLTPTDV
;
A
#
# COMPACT_ATOMS: atom_id res chain seq x y z
N MET A 1 18.57 -19.03 22.70
CA MET A 1 17.14 -19.23 23.02
C MET A 1 16.39 -18.85 21.75
N ALA A 2 15.59 -19.74 21.17
CA ALA A 2 14.83 -19.39 19.96
C ALA A 2 13.69 -18.45 20.35
N THR A 3 13.87 -17.15 20.10
CA THR A 3 12.82 -16.14 20.29
C THR A 3 11.82 -16.25 19.13
N VAL A 4 10.53 -16.10 19.43
CA VAL A 4 9.49 -16.02 18.38
C VAL A 4 9.82 -14.83 17.49
N ASP A 5 9.91 -15.04 16.18
CA ASP A 5 10.23 -14.00 15.21
C ASP A 5 9.13 -13.88 14.17
N LEU A 6 8.20 -12.96 14.43
CA LEU A 6 7.15 -12.56 13.50
C LEU A 6 7.57 -11.32 12.69
N ALA A 7 8.57 -10.59 13.17
CA ALA A 7 9.05 -9.34 12.58
C ALA A 7 9.77 -9.58 11.26
N THR A 8 10.68 -10.55 11.18
CA THR A 8 11.45 -10.83 9.97
C THR A 8 10.59 -11.20 8.76
N PRO A 9 9.60 -12.11 8.84
CA PRO A 9 8.77 -12.44 7.67
C PRO A 9 7.78 -11.33 7.28
N LEU A 10 7.35 -10.47 8.23
CA LEU A 10 6.32 -9.44 7.97
C LEU A 10 6.91 -8.07 7.63
N LEU A 11 8.05 -7.72 8.22
CA LEU A 11 8.74 -6.44 8.03
C LEU A 11 9.94 -6.58 7.07
N GLY A 12 10.40 -7.80 6.78
CA GLY A 12 11.52 -8.06 5.89
C GLY A 12 12.79 -7.33 6.32
N ASP A 13 13.46 -6.67 5.38
CA ASP A 13 14.70 -5.92 5.61
C ASP A 13 14.56 -4.79 6.64
N PHE A 14 13.35 -4.29 6.88
CA PHE A 14 13.13 -3.29 7.91
C PHE A 14 13.36 -3.87 9.32
N SER A 15 13.06 -5.16 9.54
CA SER A 15 13.40 -5.86 10.80
C SER A 15 14.92 -5.86 11.03
N ASN A 16 15.67 -6.18 9.98
CA ASN A 16 17.14 -6.19 10.01
C ASN A 16 17.71 -4.79 10.32
N GLN A 17 17.11 -3.73 9.77
CA GLN A 17 17.51 -2.35 10.05
C GLN A 17 17.25 -1.95 11.52
N LEU A 18 16.16 -2.43 12.12
CA LEU A 18 15.88 -2.19 13.55
C LEU A 18 16.90 -2.90 14.45
N GLU A 19 17.29 -4.13 14.11
CA GLU A 19 18.35 -4.84 14.83
C GLU A 19 19.72 -4.16 14.68
N LEU A 20 20.05 -3.69 13.48
CA LEU A 20 21.30 -2.95 13.25
C LEU A 20 21.35 -1.63 14.03
N ALA A 21 20.23 -0.92 14.15
CA ALA A 21 20.18 0.38 14.80
C ALA A 21 20.12 0.30 16.34
N PHE A 22 19.33 -0.63 16.88
CA PHE A 22 19.03 -0.71 18.32
C PHE A 22 19.64 -1.93 19.01
N GLY A 23 20.30 -2.81 18.25
CA GLY A 23 20.84 -4.07 18.72
C GLY A 23 19.80 -5.20 18.73
N PRO A 24 20.23 -6.46 18.91
CA PRO A 24 19.35 -7.62 18.74
C PRO A 24 18.13 -7.62 19.67
N THR A 25 18.29 -7.22 20.93
CA THR A 25 17.20 -7.26 21.93
C THR A 25 16.16 -6.17 21.68
N PHE A 26 16.59 -4.92 21.50
CA PHE A 26 15.66 -3.81 21.29
C PHE A 26 15.10 -3.79 19.87
N GLY A 27 15.88 -4.17 18.86
CA GLY A 27 15.41 -4.35 17.48
C GLY A 27 14.28 -5.36 17.39
N TRP A 28 14.46 -6.54 18.01
CA TRP A 28 13.41 -7.54 18.14
C TRP A 28 12.16 -6.99 18.83
N PHE A 29 12.32 -6.28 19.95
CA PHE A 29 11.19 -5.71 20.71
C PHE A 29 10.39 -4.68 19.89
N PHE A 30 11.08 -3.74 19.22
CA PHE A 30 10.44 -2.73 18.40
C PHE A 30 9.75 -3.32 17.17
N GLY A 31 10.36 -4.31 16.51
CA GLY A 31 9.75 -5.01 15.37
C GLY A 31 8.40 -5.63 15.75
N HIS A 32 8.32 -6.28 16.92
CA HIS A 32 7.08 -6.88 17.40
C HIS A 32 6.04 -5.85 17.85
N LEU A 33 6.46 -4.75 18.47
CA LEU A 33 5.55 -3.64 18.80
C LEU A 33 4.92 -3.02 17.56
N ILE A 34 5.67 -2.87 16.47
CA ILE A 34 5.16 -2.35 15.20
C ILE A 34 4.09 -3.29 14.65
N ILE A 35 4.33 -4.61 14.66
CA ILE A 35 3.34 -5.60 14.25
C ILE A 35 2.06 -5.50 15.10
N LEU A 36 2.20 -5.45 16.43
CA LEU A 36 1.06 -5.30 17.32
C LEU A 36 0.28 -4.00 17.05
N GLY A 37 0.99 -2.89 16.78
CA GLY A 37 0.40 -1.62 16.38
C GLY A 37 -0.39 -1.73 15.08
N MET A 38 0.17 -2.38 14.05
CA MET A 38 -0.52 -2.61 12.78
C MET A 38 -1.80 -3.44 12.98
N ILE A 39 -1.72 -4.53 13.76
CA ILE A 39 -2.88 -5.37 14.07
C ILE A 39 -3.95 -4.57 14.80
N ALA A 40 -3.57 -3.77 15.80
CA ALA A 40 -4.51 -2.92 16.54
C ALA A 40 -5.21 -1.91 15.62
N ILE A 41 -4.47 -1.29 14.70
CA ILE A 41 -5.04 -0.38 13.70
C ILE A 41 -6.01 -1.11 12.78
N ILE A 42 -5.66 -2.31 12.29
CA ILE A 42 -6.54 -3.11 11.43
C ILE A 42 -7.83 -3.48 12.16
N ILE A 43 -7.72 -4.00 13.39
CA ILE A 43 -8.88 -4.34 14.23
C ILE A 43 -9.75 -3.10 14.46
N GLN A 44 -9.13 -1.97 14.79
CA GLN A 44 -9.85 -0.73 15.06
C GLN A 44 -10.55 -0.18 13.80
N THR A 45 -9.92 -0.32 12.64
CA THR A 45 -10.46 0.01 11.32
C THR A 45 -11.68 -0.87 11.04
N MET A 46 -11.55 -2.19 11.19
CA MET A 46 -12.67 -3.13 10.99
C MET A 46 -13.86 -2.83 11.91
N ARG A 47 -13.59 -2.52 13.19
CA ARG A 47 -14.65 -2.17 14.16
C ARG A 47 -15.36 -0.86 13.86
N LYS A 48 -14.67 0.11 13.25
CA LYS A 48 -15.22 1.44 12.92
C LYS A 48 -15.44 1.63 11.42
N THR A 49 -15.54 0.55 10.65
CA THR A 49 -15.69 0.59 9.18
C THR A 49 -16.80 1.53 8.75
N THR A 50 -17.96 1.50 9.42
CA THR A 50 -19.09 2.38 9.09
C THR A 50 -18.80 3.88 9.29
N LEU A 51 -18.00 4.24 10.29
CA LEU A 51 -17.57 5.62 10.50
C LEU A 51 -16.55 6.04 9.44
N LEU A 52 -15.67 5.12 9.04
CA LEU A 52 -14.68 5.36 8.01
C LEU A 52 -15.34 5.53 6.64
N THR A 53 -16.25 4.64 6.25
CA THR A 53 -16.95 4.76 4.97
C THR A 53 -17.77 6.04 4.88
N LYS A 54 -18.40 6.44 5.99
CA LYS A 54 -19.13 7.71 6.07
C LYS A 54 -18.23 8.94 5.98
N ASN A 55 -17.12 8.98 6.75
CA ASN A 55 -16.27 10.18 6.82
C ASN A 55 -15.33 10.32 5.62
N PHE A 56 -14.90 9.21 5.03
CA PHE A 56 -14.05 9.19 3.83
C PHE A 56 -14.86 9.13 2.52
N ASP A 57 -16.19 9.20 2.62
CA ASP A 57 -17.11 9.11 1.48
C ASP A 57 -16.77 7.93 0.56
N ILE A 58 -16.47 6.77 1.16
CA ILE A 58 -16.07 5.55 0.45
C ILE A 58 -17.35 4.88 -0.04
N SER A 59 -17.57 4.92 -1.35
CA SER A 59 -18.65 4.19 -2.02
C SER A 59 -18.12 2.95 -2.74
N SER A 60 -18.99 1.97 -3.00
CA SER A 60 -18.64 0.79 -3.79
C SER A 60 -18.09 1.16 -5.17
N ALA A 61 -18.64 2.20 -5.81
CA ALA A 61 -18.16 2.71 -7.09
C ALA A 61 -16.72 3.25 -6.99
N LYS A 62 -16.39 4.00 -5.93
CA LYS A 62 -15.01 4.49 -5.71
C LYS A 62 -14.04 3.34 -5.47
N ILE A 63 -14.45 2.31 -4.74
CA ILE A 63 -13.63 1.11 -4.52
C ILE A 63 -13.39 0.37 -5.85
N THR A 64 -14.43 0.15 -6.64
CA THR A 64 -14.31 -0.50 -7.95
C THR A 64 -13.39 0.29 -8.89
N ASN A 65 -13.53 1.61 -8.93
CA ASN A 65 -12.65 2.48 -9.71
C ASN A 65 -11.20 2.38 -9.21
N PHE A 66 -10.98 2.43 -7.89
CA PHE A 66 -9.66 2.28 -7.30
C PHE A 66 -8.99 0.95 -7.68
N ILE A 67 -9.73 -0.16 -7.61
CA ILE A 67 -9.23 -1.49 -8.01
C ILE A 67 -8.89 -1.48 -9.51
N GLY A 68 -9.77 -0.97 -10.37
CA GLY A 68 -9.55 -0.90 -11.81
C GLY A 68 -8.28 -0.13 -12.18
N TYR A 69 -8.10 1.07 -11.61
CA TYR A 69 -6.88 1.86 -11.84
C TYR A 69 -5.63 1.24 -11.20
N SER A 70 -5.76 0.55 -10.07
CA SER A 70 -4.63 -0.19 -9.47
C SER A 70 -4.14 -1.30 -10.39
N ILE A 71 -5.06 -2.08 -10.97
CA ILE A 71 -4.72 -3.11 -11.98
C ILE A 71 -4.06 -2.46 -13.20
N ALA A 72 -4.62 -1.36 -13.71
CA ALA A 72 -4.02 -0.63 -14.83
C ALA A 72 -2.59 -0.15 -14.52
N THR A 73 -2.35 0.36 -13.30
CA THR A 73 -1.01 0.78 -12.85
C THR A 73 -0.03 -0.39 -12.85
N ILE A 74 -0.44 -1.55 -12.34
CA ILE A 74 0.39 -2.77 -12.31
C ILE A 74 0.74 -3.20 -13.73
N ILE A 75 -0.24 -3.23 -14.64
CA ILE A 75 -0.02 -3.58 -16.05
C ILE A 75 0.96 -2.59 -16.70
N GLN A 76 0.75 -1.28 -16.52
CA GLN A 76 1.65 -0.26 -17.06
C GLN A 76 3.07 -0.40 -16.52
N TYR A 77 3.23 -0.66 -15.22
CA TYR A 77 4.54 -0.93 -14.62
C TYR A 77 5.26 -2.09 -15.31
N GLN A 78 4.58 -3.23 -15.54
CA GLN A 78 5.17 -4.37 -16.25
C GLN A 78 5.58 -4.03 -17.69
N ILE A 79 4.77 -3.21 -18.39
CA ILE A 79 5.10 -2.71 -19.73
C ILE A 79 6.37 -1.86 -19.69
N PHE A 80 6.48 -0.92 -18.75
CA PHE A 80 7.66 -0.05 -18.65
C PHE A 80 8.92 -0.82 -18.26
N ILE A 81 8.81 -1.83 -17.39
CA ILE A 81 9.92 -2.75 -17.10
C ILE A 81 10.35 -3.49 -18.37
N THR A 82 9.40 -3.92 -19.21
CA THR A 82 9.69 -4.56 -20.50
C THR A 82 10.43 -3.60 -21.46
N PHE A 83 10.18 -2.29 -21.36
CA PHE A 83 10.93 -1.26 -22.09
C PHE A 83 12.26 -0.86 -21.43
N SER A 84 12.75 -1.64 -20.46
CA SER A 84 14.03 -1.42 -19.77
C SER A 84 14.10 -0.09 -19.02
N PHE A 85 12.97 0.43 -18.53
CA PHE A 85 13.00 1.57 -17.62
C PHE A 85 13.66 1.17 -16.29
N PRO A 86 14.40 2.08 -15.62
CA PRO A 86 14.82 1.85 -14.24
C PRO A 86 13.58 1.68 -13.35
N VAL A 87 13.66 0.81 -12.33
CA VAL A 87 12.51 0.43 -11.47
C VAL A 87 11.78 1.66 -10.92
N SER A 88 12.53 2.65 -10.39
CA SER A 88 11.96 3.90 -9.89
C SER A 88 11.23 4.70 -10.98
N GLY A 89 11.82 4.78 -12.17
CA GLY A 89 11.22 5.45 -13.34
C GLY A 89 9.96 4.74 -13.84
N ALA A 90 9.95 3.41 -13.87
CA ALA A 90 8.79 2.61 -14.25
C ALA A 90 7.62 2.82 -13.27
N ILE A 91 7.88 2.84 -11.96
CA ILE A 91 6.86 3.10 -10.93
C ILE A 91 6.26 4.49 -11.09
N ILE A 92 7.10 5.53 -11.14
CA ILE A 92 6.63 6.93 -11.23
C ILE A 92 5.82 7.14 -12.50
N THR A 93 6.28 6.61 -13.62
CA THR A 93 5.60 6.76 -14.92
C THR A 93 4.27 6.01 -14.93
N ALA A 94 4.20 4.79 -14.40
CA ALA A 94 2.96 4.02 -14.28
C ALA A 94 1.91 4.73 -13.43
N ILE A 95 2.31 5.27 -12.28
CA ILE A 95 1.40 6.02 -11.40
C ILE A 95 0.90 7.28 -12.12
N THR A 96 1.81 8.07 -12.68
CA THR A 96 1.48 9.35 -13.32
C THR A 96 0.56 9.15 -14.52
N SER A 97 0.88 8.17 -15.37
CA SER A 97 0.08 7.82 -16.55
C SER A 97 -1.31 7.29 -16.16
N THR A 98 -1.40 6.45 -15.13
CA THR A 98 -2.72 5.98 -14.65
C THR A 98 -3.57 7.11 -14.07
N LEU A 99 -2.98 8.03 -13.30
CA LEU A 99 -3.69 9.19 -12.79
C LEU A 99 -4.15 10.12 -13.92
N LEU A 100 -3.34 10.28 -14.96
CA LEU A 100 -3.71 11.02 -16.17
C LEU A 100 -4.89 10.35 -16.90
N TRP A 101 -4.90 9.03 -17.01
CA TRP A 101 -6.03 8.28 -17.58
C TRP A 101 -7.28 8.46 -16.74
N LYS A 102 -7.18 8.33 -15.42
CA LYS A 102 -8.29 8.57 -14.51
C LYS A 102 -8.88 9.96 -14.73
N TRP A 103 -8.05 10.99 -14.71
CA TRP A 103 -8.49 12.36 -14.94
C TRP A 103 -9.15 12.50 -16.33
N THR A 104 -8.56 11.92 -17.36
CA THR A 104 -9.09 11.96 -18.73
C THR A 104 -10.48 11.32 -18.80
N PHE A 105 -10.68 10.14 -18.19
CA PHE A 105 -11.99 9.49 -18.18
C PHE A 105 -13.01 10.26 -17.35
N ASP A 106 -12.63 10.80 -16.19
CA ASP A 106 -13.53 11.60 -15.37
C ASP A 106 -14.00 12.87 -16.12
N VAL A 107 -13.13 13.48 -16.94
CA VAL A 107 -13.46 14.68 -17.74
C VAL A 107 -14.25 14.35 -19.00
N LEU A 108 -13.89 13.28 -19.73
CA LEU A 108 -14.47 12.95 -21.03
C LEU A 108 -15.73 12.09 -20.94
N THR A 109 -15.91 11.36 -19.85
CA THR A 109 -17.11 10.57 -19.57
C THR A 109 -17.68 10.90 -18.20
N PRO A 110 -18.25 12.11 -18.00
CA PRO A 110 -18.87 12.48 -16.73
C PRO A 110 -20.04 11.54 -16.45
N THR A 111 -20.05 10.93 -15.27
CA THR A 111 -21.14 10.04 -14.82
C THR A 111 -22.33 10.80 -14.21
N ASP A 112 -22.30 12.14 -14.28
CA ASP A 112 -23.24 13.04 -13.61
C ASP A 112 -24.37 13.54 -14.54
N VAL A 113 -24.72 12.75 -15.57
CA VAL A 113 -25.91 12.95 -16.43
C VAL A 113 -26.92 11.83 -16.24
#